data_AF-A0A965C683-F1
#
_entry.id   AF-A0A965C683-F1
#
_cell.length_a   1.000
_cell.length_b   1.000
_cell.length_c   1.000
_cell.angle_alpha   90.00
_cell.angle_beta   90.00
_cell.angle_gamma   90.00
#
_symmetry.space_group_name_H-M   'P 1'
#
loop_
_entity.id
_entity.type
_entity.pdbx_description
1 polymer ?
#
loop_
_entity_poly.entity_id
_entity_poly.type
_entity_poly.pdbx_seq_one_letter_code
_entity_poly.pdbx_strand_id
1 'polypeptide(L)'
;EPLGLMGQACVMINVVLMVLNLLPLPPLDGGRIAVSLLPNRMAYQYAQIERYGFIILIVLLATGLLATIMEPFIHALIQFIEFIF
;
A
#
# COMPACT_ATOMS: atom_id res chain seq x y z
N GLU A 1 -30.56 -0.30 6.21
CA GLU A 1 -30.08 0.07 4.86
C GLU A 1 -28.86 -0.75 4.42
N PRO A 2 -29.05 -1.93 3.82
CA PRO A 2 -27.94 -2.78 3.33
C PRO A 2 -27.06 -2.10 2.27
N LEU A 3 -27.62 -1.18 1.48
CA LEU A 3 -26.89 -0.44 0.44
C LEU A 3 -25.78 0.46 1.03
N GLY A 4 -26.05 1.09 2.19
CA GLY A 4 -25.07 1.95 2.86
C GLY A 4 -23.86 1.16 3.37
N LEU A 5 -24.10 -0.02 3.95
CA LEU A 5 -23.04 -0.91 4.43
C LEU A 5 -22.17 -1.43 3.28
N MET A 6 -22.78 -1.75 2.13
CA MET A 6 -22.05 -2.15 0.93
C MET A 6 -21.17 -1.00 0.41
N GLY A 7 -21.69 0.23 0.39
CA GLY A 7 -20.91 1.41 -0.01
C GLY A 7 -19.69 1.63 0.88
N GLN A 8 -19.88 1.57 2.20
CA GLN A 8 -18.77 1.70 3.17
C GLN A 8 -17.71 0.61 2.98
N ALA A 9 -18.12 -0.65 2.78
CA ALA A 9 -17.18 -1.74 2.51
C ALA A 9 -16.40 -1.52 1.20
N CYS A 10 -17.07 -1.05 0.14
CA CYS A 10 -16.42 -0.74 -1.14
C CYS A 10 -15.37 0.37 -0.99
N VAL A 11 -15.69 1.45 -0.29
CA VAL A 11 -14.74 2.55 -0.04
C VAL A 11 -13.54 2.03 0.75
N MET A 12 -13.79 1.29 1.83
CA MET A 12 -12.73 0.73 2.68
C MET A 12 -11.78 -0.16 1.88
N ILE A 13 -12.31 -1.11 1.10
CA ILE A 13 -11.48 -2.03 0.29
C ILE A 13 -10.61 -1.24 -0.71
N ASN A 14 -11.18 -0.24 -1.40
CA ASN A 14 -10.42 0.57 -2.35
C ASN A 14 -9.32 1.40 -1.67
N VAL A 15 -9.60 2.00 -0.51
CA VAL A 15 -8.60 2.75 0.26
C VAL A 15 -7.46 1.83 0.69
N VAL A 16 -7.77 0.64 1.21
CA VAL A 16 -6.77 -0.36 1.61
C VAL A 16 -5.90 -0.77 0.41
N LEU A 17 -6.51 -1.08 -0.74
CA LEU A 17 -5.79 -1.43 -1.96
C LEU A 17 -4.92 -0.28 -2.47
N MET A 18 -5.40 0.96 -2.37
CA MET A 18 -4.63 2.14 -2.76
C MET A 18 -3.40 2.33 -1.87
N VAL A 19 -3.56 2.26 -0.55
CA VAL A 19 -2.44 2.37 0.40
C VAL A 19 -1.43 1.23 0.17
N LEU A 20 -1.91 0.01 -0.05
CA LEU A 20 -1.06 -1.13 -0.35
C LEU A 20 -0.23 -0.87 -1.62
N ASN A 21 -0.88 -0.43 -2.70
CA ASN A 21 -0.20 -0.15 -3.97
C ASN A 21 0.73 1.07 -3.93
N LEU A 22 0.63 1.95 -2.93
CA LEU A 22 1.56 3.06 -2.75
C LEU A 22 2.81 2.69 -1.95
N LEU A 23 2.83 1.53 -1.28
CA LEU A 23 4.02 1.08 -0.57
C LEU A 23 5.16 0.82 -1.56
N PRO A 24 6.38 1.37 -1.32
CA PRO A 24 7.54 1.15 -2.17
C PRO A 24 8.15 -0.22 -1.88
N LEU A 25 7.36 -1.28 -2.13
CA LEU A 25 7.73 -2.67 -1.90
C LEU A 25 7.40 -3.48 -3.17
N PRO A 26 8.38 -4.13 -3.81
CA PRO A 26 8.11 -5.04 -4.93
C PRO A 26 7.34 -6.25 -4.38
N PRO A 27 6.23 -6.77 -4.95
CA PRO A 27 5.65 -6.69 -6.31
C PRO A 27 4.55 -5.62 -6.51
N LEU A 28 4.37 -4.71 -5.55
CA LEU A 28 3.33 -3.68 -5.57
C LEU A 28 3.73 -2.53 -6.51
N ASP A 29 2.74 -1.79 -7.00
CA ASP A 29 2.97 -0.74 -8.00
C ASP A 29 3.90 0.37 -7.51
N GLY A 30 3.84 0.71 -6.22
CA GLY A 30 4.69 1.70 -5.56
C GLY A 30 6.17 1.33 -5.62
N GLY A 31 6.51 0.04 -5.68
CA GLY A 31 7.88 -0.40 -5.90
C GLY A 31 8.40 -0.05 -7.30
N ARG A 32 7.55 -0.18 -8.32
CA ARG A 32 7.89 0.22 -9.70
C ARG A 32 8.03 1.73 -9.82
N ILE A 33 7.15 2.48 -9.15
CA ILE A 33 7.21 3.95 -9.08
C ILE A 33 8.53 4.37 -8.43
N ALA A 34 8.91 3.75 -7.30
CA ALA A 34 10.17 4.03 -6.62
C ALA A 34 11.37 3.82 -7.55
N VAL A 35 11.44 2.70 -8.27
CA VAL A 35 12.52 2.45 -9.25
C VAL A 35 12.56 3.52 -10.35
N SER A 36 11.41 3.96 -10.86
CA SER A 36 11.34 4.96 -11.93
C SER A 36 11.76 6.37 -11.49
N LEU A 37 11.60 6.69 -10.20
CA LEU A 37 11.98 7.98 -9.63
C LEU A 37 13.45 8.01 -9.18
N LEU A 38 14.05 6.84 -8.95
CA LEU A 38 15.41 6.73 -8.43
C LEU A 38 16.48 6.85 -9.54
N PRO A 39 17.63 7.50 -9.28
CA PRO A 39 18.76 7.50 -10.20
C PRO A 39 19.28 6.08 -10.46
N ASN A 40 19.82 5.82 -11.66
CA ASN A 40 20.26 4.49 -12.13
C ASN A 40 21.06 3.65 -11.11
N ARG A 41 21.93 4.28 -10.31
CA ARG A 41 22.72 3.58 -9.28
C ARG A 41 21.86 3.04 -8.14
N MET A 42 20.88 3.82 -7.68
CA MET A 42 19.95 3.40 -6.61
C MET A 42 18.89 2.45 -7.13
N ALA A 43 18.41 2.66 -8.36
CA ALA A 43 17.50 1.74 -9.04
C ALA A 43 18.09 0.32 -9.14
N TYR A 44 19.38 0.20 -9.48
CA TYR A 44 20.06 -1.10 -9.55
C TYR A 44 20.16 -1.81 -8.19
N GLN A 45 20.40 -1.05 -7.11
CA GLN A 45 20.42 -1.61 -5.75
C GLN A 45 19.01 -2.05 -5.32
N TYR A 46 17.99 -1.25 -5.63
CA TYR A 46 16.61 -1.56 -5.32
C TYR A 46 16.10 -2.78 -6.10
N ALA A 47 16.49 -2.95 -7.36
CA ALA A 47 16.17 -4.13 -8.17
C ALA A 47 16.74 -5.44 -7.58
N GLN A 48 17.81 -5.39 -6.77
CA GLN A 48 18.29 -6.58 -6.06
C GLN A 48 17.34 -7.02 -4.94
N ILE A 49 16.68 -6.05 -4.30
CA ILE A 49 15.66 -6.28 -3.26
C ILE A 49 14.37 -6.81 -3.90
N GLU A 50 14.09 -6.47 -5.16
CA GLU A 50 12.93 -6.96 -5.93
C GLU A 50 12.77 -8.48 -5.87
N ARG A 51 13.87 -9.23 -5.96
CA ARG A 51 13.85 -10.70 -5.88
C ARG A 51 13.26 -11.23 -4.56
N TYR A 52 13.40 -10.49 -3.47
CA TYR A 52 12.89 -10.88 -2.14
C TYR A 52 11.56 -10.23 -1.81
N GLY A 53 11.07 -9.31 -2.65
CA GLY A 53 9.91 -8.49 -2.37
C GLY A 53 8.67 -9.27 -1.95
N PHE A 54 8.36 -10.36 -2.66
CA PHE A 54 7.24 -11.23 -2.32
C PHE A 54 7.39 -11.89 -0.94
N ILE A 55 8.61 -12.34 -0.58
CA ILE A 55 8.88 -12.94 0.72
C ILE A 55 8.74 -11.90 1.83
N ILE A 56 9.27 -10.69 1.62
CA ILE A 56 9.14 -9.58 2.58
C ILE A 56 7.65 -9.27 2.81
N LEU A 57 6.85 -9.19 1.75
CA LEU A 57 5.41 -8.96 1.84
C LEU A 57 4.71 -10.03 2.69
N ILE A 58 5.00 -11.32 2.45
CA ILE A 58 4.41 -12.41 3.23
C ILE A 58 4.80 -12.32 4.70
N VAL A 59 6.06 -12.04 5.01
CA VAL A 59 6.51 -11.89 6.41
C VAL A 59 5.81 -10.71 7.08
N LEU A 60 5.69 -9.57 6.41
CA LEU A 60 4.98 -8.40 6.93
C LEU A 60 3.49 -8.67 7.15
N LEU A 61 2.85 -9.43 6.26
CA LEU A 61 1.46 -9.86 6.41
C LEU A 61 1.30 -10.82 7.59
N ALA A 62 2.15 -11.85 7.68
CA ALA A 62 2.08 -12.88 8.71
C ALA A 62 2.35 -12.34 10.12
N THR A 63 3.20 -11.31 10.23
CA THR A 63 3.50 -10.64 11.50
C THR A 63 2.47 -9.57 11.89
N GLY A 64 1.54 -9.23 11.00
CA GLY A 64 0.60 -8.11 11.20
C GLY A 64 1.24 -6.71 11.13
N LEU A 65 2.55 -6.66 10.85
CA LEU A 65 3.32 -5.41 10.79
C LEU A 65 2.90 -4.57 9.58
N LEU A 66 2.50 -5.22 8.48
CA LEU A 66 1.92 -4.56 7.32
C LEU A 66 0.67 -3.74 7.71
N ALA A 67 -0.26 -4.34 8.45
CA ALA A 67 -1.49 -3.68 8.88
C ALA A 67 -1.18 -2.50 9.81
N THR A 68 -0.24 -2.68 10.75
CA THR A 68 0.20 -1.63 11.67
C THR A 68 0.82 -0.43 10.94
N ILE A 69 1.60 -0.68 9.88
CA ILE A 69 2.17 0.38 9.03
C ILE A 69 1.08 1.07 8.21
N MET A 70 0.14 0.31 7.63
CA MET A 70 -0.89 0.84 6.73
C MET A 70 -1.98 1.62 7.46
N GLU A 71 -2.33 1.23 8.69
CA GLU A 71 -3.42 1.81 9.47
C GLU A 71 -3.41 3.36 9.53
N PRO A 72 -2.30 4.05 9.91
CA PRO A 72 -2.30 5.51 9.95
C PRO A 72 -2.56 6.16 8.59
N PHE A 73 -2.12 5.55 7.49
CA PHE A 73 -2.37 6.06 6.14
C PHE A 73 -3.82 5.85 5.72
N ILE A 74 -4.41 4.70 6.06
CA ILE A 74 -5.83 4.41 5.80
C ILE A 74 -6.70 5.42 6.55
N HIS A 75 -6.46 5.62 7.85
CA HIS A 75 -7.25 6.58 8.65
C HIS A 75 -7.10 8.01 8.13
N ALA A 76 -5.88 8.44 7.79
CA ALA A 76 -5.66 9.77 7.23
C ALA A 76 -6.44 9.97 5.91
N LEU A 77 -6.47 8.96 5.05
CA LEU A 77 -7.23 9.01 3.79
C LEU A 77 -8.73 9.01 4.01
N ILE A 78 -9.24 8.20 4.94
CA ILE A 78 -10.67 8.19 5.27
C ILE A 78 -11.08 9.55 5.85
N GLN A 79 -10.32 10.10 6.80
CA GLN A 79 -10.57 11.42 7.35
C GLN A 79 -10.55 12.51 6.29
N PHE A 80 -9.65 12.40 5.30
CA PHE A 80 -9.60 13.32 4.18
C PHE A 80 -10.84 13.21 3.26
N ILE A 81 -11.31 11.99 3.00
CA ILE A 81 -12.54 11.76 2.23
C ILE A 81 -13.75 12.32 2.98
N GLU A 82 -13.89 12.01 4.27
CA GLU A 82 -14.96 12.53 5.14
C GLU A 82 -14.91 14.05 5.32
N PHE A 83 -13.74 14.66 5.19
CA PHE A 83 -13.61 16.12 5.20
C PHE A 83 -14.13 16.77 3.91
N ILE A 84 -13.99 16.09 2.76
CA ILE A 84 -14.38 16.63 1.45
C ILE A 84 -15.88 16.47 1.18
N PHE A 85 -16.46 15.33 1.58
CA PHE A 85 -17.84 14.95 1.29
C PHE A 85 -18.73 15.10 2.52
#